data_AF-A0A975AAE8-F1
#
_entry.id   AF-A0A975AAE8-F1
#
_cell.length_a   1.000
_cell.length_b   1.000
_cell.length_c   1.000
_cell.angle_alpha   90.00
_cell.angle_beta   90.00
_cell.angle_gamma   90.00
#
_symmetry.space_group_name_H-M   'P 1'
#
loop_
_entity.id
_entity.type
_entity.pdbx_description
1 polymer ?
#
loop_
_entity_poly.entity_id
_entity_poly.type
_entity_poly.pdbx_seq_one_letter_code
_entity_poly.pdbx_strand_id
1 'polypeptide(L)'
;MRWRAVPQAWRTRILLGTLAAVIGYAAAVLLRFDPQPGPYAVMAAVVLALGWLVLDTVDAPAAEWVPRIQPAGDRVDEVTSDLRVLSSHQQAKEPSEALHDRLVALARARDPVLADDLHRELDPLRRLSPGEIDRILTRIEEVRD
;
A
#
# COMPACT_ATOMS: atom_id res chain seq x y z
N MET A 1 -7.33 -23.44 23.32
CA MET A 1 -8.00 -22.26 22.74
C MET A 1 -7.89 -21.11 23.72
N ARG A 2 -6.88 -20.24 23.58
CA ARG A 2 -6.69 -19.06 24.46
C ARG A 2 -7.65 -17.97 23.97
N TRP A 3 -8.73 -17.74 24.70
CA TRP A 3 -9.60 -16.59 24.48
C TRP A 3 -8.75 -15.33 24.59
N ARG A 4 -8.53 -14.61 23.48
CA ARG A 4 -7.90 -13.29 23.50
C ARG A 4 -8.81 -12.41 24.35
N ALA A 5 -8.30 -11.94 25.48
CA ALA A 5 -9.08 -11.07 26.37
C ALA A 5 -9.53 -9.84 25.56
N VAL A 6 -10.85 -9.63 25.49
CA VAL A 6 -11.42 -8.42 24.90
C VAL A 6 -10.79 -7.21 25.59
N PRO A 7 -10.21 -6.25 24.85
CA PRO A 7 -9.61 -5.05 25.42
C PRO A 7 -10.57 -4.34 26.38
N GLN A 8 -10.06 -3.77 27.47
CA GLN A 8 -10.89 -3.11 28.50
C GLN A 8 -11.79 -2.00 27.92
N ALA A 9 -11.31 -1.29 26.90
CA ALA A 9 -12.08 -0.29 26.16
C ALA A 9 -13.34 -0.89 25.51
N TRP A 10 -13.21 -2.04 24.84
CA TRP A 10 -14.33 -2.73 24.20
C TRP A 10 -15.35 -3.27 25.21
N ARG A 11 -14.89 -3.77 26.37
CA ARG A 11 -15.80 -4.18 27.45
C ARG A 11 -16.63 -3.00 27.96
N THR A 12 -15.98 -1.85 28.11
CA THR A 12 -16.63 -0.61 28.58
C THR A 12 -17.69 -0.13 27.58
N ARG A 13 -17.38 -0.17 26.27
CA ARG A 13 -18.34 0.17 25.20
C ARG A 13 -19.56 -0.77 25.17
N ILE A 14 -19.34 -2.07 25.33
CA ILE A 14 -20.44 -3.06 25.40
C ILE A 14 -21.32 -2.77 26.61
N LEU A 15 -20.73 -2.58 27.80
CA LEU A 15 -21.47 -2.24 29.03
C LEU A 15 -22.31 -0.97 28.87
N LEU A 16 -21.71 0.12 28.38
CA LEU A 16 -22.41 1.39 28.14
C LEU A 16 -23.54 1.23 27.11
N GLY A 17 -23.27 0.54 26.01
CA GLY A 17 -24.27 0.28 24.97
C GLY A 17 -25.44 -0.54 25.50
N THR A 18 -25.17 -1.62 26.25
CA THR A 18 -26.21 -2.44 26.88
C THR A 18 -27.03 -1.62 27.87
N LEU A 19 -26.39 -0.82 28.73
CA LEU A 19 -27.08 0.03 29.69
C LEU A 19 -27.99 1.05 28.98
N ALA A 20 -27.49 1.70 27.93
CA ALA A 20 -28.26 2.65 27.13
C ALA A 20 -29.47 1.99 26.47
N ALA A 21 -29.31 0.78 25.90
CA ALA A 21 -30.41 0.03 25.30
C ALA A 21 -31.47 -0.37 26.34
N VAL A 22 -31.07 -0.80 27.55
CA VAL A 22 -32.02 -1.15 28.62
C VAL A 22 -32.81 0.08 29.08
N ILE A 23 -32.13 1.21 29.27
CA ILE A 23 -32.78 2.47 29.66
C ILE A 23 -33.75 2.93 28.57
N GLY A 24 -33.32 2.89 27.31
CA GLY A 24 -34.18 3.25 26.18
C GLY A 24 -35.41 2.36 26.05
N TYR A 25 -35.25 1.05 26.30
CA TYR A 25 -36.37 0.11 26.29
C TYR A 25 -37.37 0.43 27.41
N ALA A 26 -36.87 0.62 28.63
CA ALA A 26 -37.70 0.99 29.78
C ALA A 26 -38.46 2.30 29.54
N ALA A 27 -37.79 3.32 28.98
CA ALA A 27 -38.43 4.58 28.60
C ALA A 27 -39.51 4.36 27.53
N ALA A 28 -39.26 3.53 26.52
CA ALA A 28 -40.24 3.24 25.47
C ALA A 28 -41.48 2.51 26.01
N VAL A 29 -41.31 1.59 26.96
CA VAL A 29 -42.42 0.95 27.67
C VAL A 29 -43.21 1.97 28.50
N LEU A 30 -42.53 2.83 29.26
CA LEU A 30 -43.17 3.89 30.06
C LEU A 30 -43.99 4.87 29.19
N LEU A 31 -43.47 5.19 28.00
CA LEU A 31 -44.13 6.04 27.01
C LEU A 31 -45.21 5.30 26.20
N ARG A 32 -45.46 4.02 26.48
CA ARG A 32 -46.47 3.18 25.82
C ARG A 32 -46.26 3.04 24.31
N PHE A 33 -45.01 3.04 23.86
CA PHE A 33 -44.67 2.71 22.46
C PHE A 33 -44.75 1.20 22.16
N ASP A 34 -45.03 0.38 23.18
CA ASP A 34 -45.18 -1.07 23.11
C ASP A 34 -44.03 -1.77 22.33
N PRO A 35 -42.76 -1.55 22.73
CA PRO A 35 -41.62 -2.03 21.98
C PRO A 35 -41.52 -3.56 22.06
N GLN A 36 -41.50 -4.21 20.89
CA GLN A 36 -41.20 -5.63 20.81
C GLN A 36 -39.71 -5.87 21.11
N PRO A 37 -39.35 -6.77 22.05
CA PRO A 37 -37.98 -6.90 22.55
C PRO A 37 -36.97 -7.34 21.48
N GLY A 38 -37.36 -8.26 20.60
CA GLY A 38 -36.49 -8.74 19.52
C GLY A 38 -36.12 -7.64 18.51
N PRO A 39 -37.11 -7.01 17.84
CA PRO A 39 -36.85 -5.90 16.92
C PRO A 39 -36.12 -4.72 17.59
N TYR A 40 -36.48 -4.40 18.83
CA TYR A 40 -35.81 -3.34 19.58
C TYR A 40 -34.32 -3.63 19.81
N ALA A 41 -33.98 -4.85 20.21
CA ALA A 41 -32.59 -5.23 20.45
C ALA A 41 -31.74 -5.12 19.17
N VAL A 42 -32.28 -5.54 18.03
CA VAL A 42 -31.63 -5.42 16.72
C VAL A 42 -31.43 -3.94 16.36
N MET A 43 -32.48 -3.12 16.48
CA MET A 43 -32.42 -1.69 16.21
C MET A 43 -31.38 -1.00 17.11
N ALA A 44 -31.39 -1.29 18.42
CA ALA A 44 -30.44 -0.74 19.37
C ALA A 44 -28.99 -1.14 19.03
N ALA A 45 -28.75 -2.40 18.65
CA ALA A 45 -27.44 -2.86 18.21
C ALA A 45 -26.94 -2.10 16.98
N VAL A 46 -27.81 -1.87 15.98
CA VAL A 46 -27.48 -1.09 14.78
C VAL A 46 -27.16 0.37 15.14
N VAL A 47 -28.01 1.02 15.94
CA VAL A 47 -27.81 2.41 16.36
C VAL A 47 -26.49 2.57 17.14
N LEU A 48 -26.21 1.65 18.06
CA LEU A 48 -24.96 1.65 18.83
C LEU A 48 -23.74 1.38 17.95
N ALA A 49 -23.82 0.44 17.00
CA ALA A 49 -22.72 0.15 16.08
C ALA A 49 -22.39 1.39 15.21
N LEU A 50 -23.42 2.06 14.67
CA LEU A 50 -23.24 3.29 13.92
C LEU A 50 -22.72 4.43 14.78
N GLY A 51 -23.24 4.61 16.00
CA GLY A 51 -22.76 5.62 16.94
C GLY A 51 -21.28 5.43 17.29
N TRP A 52 -20.88 4.20 17.60
CA TRP A 52 -19.48 3.88 17.87
C TRP A 52 -18.60 4.06 16.64
N LEU A 53 -19.08 3.70 15.44
CA LEU A 53 -18.35 3.94 14.20
C LEU A 53 -18.07 5.43 14.00
N VAL A 54 -19.07 6.29 14.20
CA VAL A 54 -18.91 7.74 14.08
C VAL A 54 -17.89 8.26 15.10
N LEU A 55 -17.98 7.83 16.36
CA LEU A 55 -17.02 8.23 17.39
C LEU A 55 -15.59 7.78 17.04
N ASP A 56 -15.44 6.54 16.57
CA ASP A 56 -14.14 6.01 16.14
C ASP A 56 -13.58 6.78 14.93
N THR A 57 -14.43 7.30 14.04
CA THR A 57 -13.96 8.14 12.92
C THR A 57 -13.54 9.55 13.34
N VAL A 58 -14.14 10.11 14.39
CA VAL A 58 -13.81 11.47 14.88
C VAL A 58 -12.58 11.45 15.77
N ASP A 59 -12.40 10.42 16.58
CA ASP A 59 -11.24 10.25 17.47
C ASP A 59 -10.00 9.70 16.73
N ALA A 60 -10.15 9.25 15.49
CA ALA A 60 -9.02 8.79 14.69
C ALA A 60 -8.10 10.00 14.36
N PRO A 61 -6.79 9.92 14.69
CA PRO A 61 -5.85 10.94 14.25
C PRO A 61 -5.91 11.04 12.73
N ALA A 62 -5.83 12.27 12.20
CA ALA A 62 -5.77 12.49 10.75
C ALA A 62 -4.70 11.56 10.18
N ALA A 63 -5.06 10.82 9.13
CA ALA A 63 -4.14 9.91 8.47
C ALA A 63 -3.02 10.73 7.82
N GLU A 64 -1.96 10.99 8.57
CA GLU A 64 -0.76 11.62 8.05
C GLU A 64 -0.04 10.57 7.20
N TRP A 65 0.15 10.88 5.93
CA TRP A 65 1.10 10.17 5.09
C TRP A 65 2.49 10.48 5.63
N VAL A 66 2.91 9.75 6.66
CA VAL A 66 4.29 9.79 7.14
C VAL A 66 5.13 9.15 6.04
N PRO A 67 5.94 9.92 5.28
CA PRO A 67 6.89 9.32 4.36
C PRO A 67 7.91 8.66 5.27
N ARG A 68 7.74 7.36 5.54
CA ARG A 68 8.83 6.57 6.09
C ARG A 68 9.87 6.53 5.00
N ILE A 69 10.86 7.42 5.09
CA ILE A 69 12.14 7.21 4.43
C ILE A 69 12.66 5.92 5.06
N GLN A 70 12.38 4.79 4.42
CA GLN A 70 13.09 3.57 4.72
C GLN A 70 14.56 3.89 4.47
N PRO A 71 15.50 3.52 5.37
CA PRO A 71 16.90 3.56 5.01
C PRO A 71 17.01 2.74 3.73
N ALA A 72 17.54 3.36 2.68
CA ALA A 72 17.65 2.78 1.35
C ALA A 72 18.06 1.32 1.48
N GLY A 73 17.11 0.43 1.25
CA GLY A 73 17.41 -0.98 1.11
C GLY A 73 18.00 -1.07 -0.27
N ASP A 74 19.31 -0.81 -0.37
CA ASP A 74 20.07 -0.56 -1.60
C ASP A 74 19.61 -1.47 -2.76
N ARG A 75 19.32 -2.73 -2.44
CA ARG A 75 18.94 -3.75 -3.41
C ARG A 75 17.45 -3.78 -3.82
N VAL A 76 16.51 -3.37 -2.97
CA VAL A 76 15.05 -3.41 -3.29
C VAL A 76 14.62 -2.14 -4.02
N ASP A 77 15.24 -1.01 -3.68
CA ASP A 77 15.01 0.27 -4.34
C ASP A 77 15.61 0.29 -5.75
N GLU A 78 16.77 -0.35 -5.97
CA GLU A 78 17.35 -0.54 -7.31
C GLU A 78 16.45 -1.35 -8.25
N VAL A 79 15.99 -2.54 -7.83
CA VAL A 79 15.12 -3.40 -8.68
C VAL A 79 13.80 -2.69 -9.01
N THR A 80 13.22 -1.98 -8.03
CA THR A 80 11.97 -1.23 -8.24
C THR A 80 12.19 -0.02 -9.15
N SER A 81 13.33 0.66 -9.03
CA SER A 81 13.74 1.74 -9.93
C SER A 81 13.95 1.23 -11.34
N ASP A 82 14.64 0.10 -11.52
CA ASP A 82 14.93 -0.47 -12.83
C ASP A 82 13.65 -0.92 -13.53
N LEU A 83 12.71 -1.56 -12.82
CA LEU A 83 11.38 -1.89 -13.34
C LEU A 83 10.57 -0.66 -13.73
N ARG A 84 10.67 0.43 -12.95
CA ARG A 84 10.01 1.70 -13.26
C ARG A 84 10.60 2.36 -14.51
N VAL A 85 11.92 2.36 -14.65
CA VAL A 85 12.61 2.91 -15.84
C VAL A 85 12.24 2.09 -17.08
N LEU A 86 12.26 0.76 -17.00
CA LEU A 86 11.84 -0.12 -18.09
C LEU A 86 10.36 0.07 -18.47
N SER A 87 9.47 0.13 -17.48
CA SER A 87 8.04 0.37 -17.69
C SER A 87 7.80 1.76 -18.31
N SER A 88 8.50 2.79 -17.83
CA SER A 88 8.39 4.15 -18.36
C SER A 88 8.94 4.25 -19.80
N HIS A 89 10.02 3.56 -20.13
CA HIS A 89 10.58 3.54 -21.50
C HIS A 89 9.64 2.80 -22.47
N GLN A 90 8.98 1.73 -22.02
CA GLN A 90 8.00 1.00 -22.84
C GLN A 90 6.69 1.80 -23.03
N GLN A 91 6.24 2.53 -22.01
CA GLN A 91 4.99 3.30 -22.05
C GLN A 91 5.16 4.73 -22.61
N ALA A 92 6.37 5.26 -22.63
CA ALA A 92 6.63 6.59 -23.18
C ALA A 92 6.31 6.64 -24.68
N LYS A 93 5.77 7.76 -25.13
CA LYS A 93 5.46 8.00 -26.55
C LYS A 93 6.74 8.23 -27.38
N GLU A 94 7.79 8.73 -26.74
CA GLU A 94 9.11 8.99 -27.33
C GLU A 94 10.18 8.18 -26.58
N PRO A 95 11.21 7.66 -27.28
CA PRO A 95 12.30 6.93 -26.64
C PRO A 95 13.08 7.87 -25.69
N SER A 96 13.42 7.36 -24.50
CA SER A 96 14.10 8.14 -23.47
C SER A 96 15.56 7.71 -23.30
N GLU A 97 16.47 8.69 -23.23
CA GLU A 97 17.91 8.50 -22.97
C GLU A 97 18.18 7.87 -21.59
N ALA A 98 17.20 7.96 -20.68
CA ALA A 98 17.29 7.42 -19.31
C ALA A 98 17.54 5.91 -19.26
N LEU A 99 17.00 5.13 -20.22
CA LEU A 99 17.28 3.68 -20.27
C LEU A 99 18.72 3.43 -20.75
N HIS A 100 19.17 4.18 -21.75
CA HIS A 100 20.53 4.11 -22.28
C HIS A 100 21.56 4.40 -21.19
N ASP A 101 21.43 5.54 -20.50
CA ASP A 101 22.39 5.95 -19.47
C ASP A 101 22.43 4.96 -18.30
N ARG A 102 21.30 4.32 -18.00
CA ARG A 102 21.21 3.29 -16.97
C ARG A 102 21.90 1.99 -17.40
N LEU A 103 21.74 1.55 -18.65
CA LEU A 103 22.44 0.37 -19.19
C LEU A 103 23.96 0.59 -19.23
N VAL A 104 24.40 1.78 -19.64
CA VAL A 104 25.83 2.16 -19.62
C VAL A 104 26.36 2.25 -18.19
N ALA A 105 25.59 2.78 -17.24
CA ALA A 105 25.99 2.81 -15.83
C ALA A 105 26.09 1.39 -15.22
N LEU A 106 25.14 0.51 -15.54
CA LEU A 106 25.17 -0.91 -15.12
C LEU A 106 26.38 -1.64 -15.71
N ALA A 107 26.70 -1.40 -16.98
CA ALA A 107 27.89 -1.93 -17.60
C ALA A 107 29.17 -1.37 -16.96
N ARG A 108 29.25 -0.06 -16.70
CA ARG A 108 30.42 0.61 -16.10
C ARG A 108 30.73 0.11 -14.69
N ALA A 109 29.70 -0.24 -13.92
CA ALA A 109 29.87 -0.84 -12.59
C ALA A 109 30.52 -2.23 -12.65
N ARG A 110 30.51 -2.90 -13.83
CA ARG A 110 31.05 -4.25 -14.01
C ARG A 110 32.34 -4.27 -14.84
N ASP A 111 32.32 -3.66 -16.01
CA ASP A 111 33.46 -3.54 -16.91
C ASP A 111 33.43 -2.18 -17.62
N PRO A 112 34.44 -1.30 -17.40
CA PRO A 112 34.50 -0.01 -18.07
C PRO A 112 34.68 -0.13 -19.59
N VAL A 113 35.30 -1.19 -20.10
CA VAL A 113 35.49 -1.40 -21.55
C VAL A 113 34.16 -1.75 -22.21
N LEU A 114 33.38 -2.65 -21.59
CA LEU A 114 32.02 -2.99 -22.03
C LEU A 114 31.09 -1.76 -22.03
N ALA A 115 31.25 -0.86 -21.06
CA ALA A 115 30.46 0.36 -20.99
C ALA A 115 30.74 1.29 -22.18
N ASP A 116 31.99 1.42 -22.59
CA ASP A 116 32.39 2.25 -23.73
C ASP A 116 31.98 1.65 -25.08
N ASP A 117 31.91 0.31 -25.17
CA ASP A 117 31.35 -0.38 -26.33
C ASP A 117 29.83 -0.19 -26.42
N LEU A 118 29.10 -0.37 -25.31
CA LEU A 118 27.65 -0.15 -25.25
C LEU A 118 27.26 1.31 -25.50
N HIS A 119 28.04 2.27 -25.01
CA HIS A 119 27.80 3.68 -25.28
C HIS A 119 27.94 4.05 -26.76
N ARG A 120 28.78 3.32 -27.51
CA ARG A 120 28.94 3.51 -28.96
C ARG A 120 27.90 2.73 -29.78
N GLU A 121 27.43 1.60 -29.25
CA GLU A 121 26.49 0.71 -29.93
C GLU A 121 25.03 1.15 -29.78
N LEU A 122 24.68 1.76 -28.64
CA LEU A 122 23.31 2.15 -28.34
C LEU A 122 23.00 3.57 -28.83
N ASP A 123 21.99 3.69 -29.68
CA ASP A 123 21.46 4.98 -30.12
C ASP A 123 20.38 5.46 -29.13
N PRO A 124 20.58 6.62 -28.44
CA PRO A 124 19.64 7.14 -27.45
C PRO A 124 18.27 7.50 -28.04
N LEU A 125 18.20 7.73 -29.35
CA LEU A 125 16.97 8.10 -30.07
C LEU A 125 16.22 6.87 -30.62
N ARG A 126 16.77 5.67 -30.47
CA ARG A 126 16.16 4.43 -30.93
C ARG A 126 15.49 3.70 -29.76
N ARG A 127 14.21 3.36 -29.92
CA ARG A 127 13.52 2.50 -28.95
C ARG A 127 14.11 1.08 -29.00
N LEU A 128 14.55 0.59 -27.85
CA LEU A 128 14.99 -0.79 -27.69
C LEU A 128 13.80 -1.70 -27.47
N SER A 129 13.74 -2.82 -28.20
CA SER A 129 12.74 -3.85 -27.95
C SER A 129 13.09 -4.66 -26.69
N PRO A 130 12.10 -5.30 -26.04
CA PRO A 130 12.35 -6.13 -24.85
C PRO A 130 13.43 -7.20 -25.07
N GLY A 131 13.47 -7.83 -26.25
CA GLY A 131 14.49 -8.85 -26.57
C GLY A 131 15.89 -8.28 -26.81
N GLU A 132 16.01 -7.01 -27.23
CA GLU A 132 17.31 -6.33 -27.33
C GLU A 132 17.82 -5.96 -25.93
N ILE A 133 16.94 -5.47 -25.06
CA ILE A 133 17.27 -5.15 -23.66
C ILE A 133 17.76 -6.42 -22.94
N ASP A 134 17.04 -7.54 -23.10
CA ASP A 134 17.38 -8.82 -22.48
C ASP A 134 18.74 -9.35 -22.95
N ARG A 135 19.04 -9.23 -24.25
CA ARG A 135 20.36 -9.59 -24.80
C ARG A 135 21.48 -8.73 -24.21
N ILE A 136 21.26 -7.42 -24.05
CA ILE A 136 22.24 -6.51 -23.47
C ILE A 136 22.47 -6.83 -21.99
N LEU A 137 21.40 -7.07 -21.23
CA LEU A 137 21.51 -7.45 -19.82
C LEU A 137 22.23 -8.79 -19.64
N THR A 138 21.90 -9.79 -20.47
CA THR A 138 22.61 -11.08 -20.49
C THR A 138 24.10 -10.89 -20.77
N ARG A 139 24.47 -10.06 -21.76
CA ARG A 139 25.88 -9.75 -22.06
C ARG A 139 26.60 -9.06 -20.89
N ILE A 140 25.91 -8.19 -20.15
CA ILE A 140 26.44 -7.55 -18.92
C ILE A 140 26.58 -8.57 -17.77
N GLU A 141 25.75 -9.61 -17.73
CA GLU A 141 25.85 -10.73 -16.78
C GLU A 141 26.97 -11.70 -17.10
N GLU A 142 27.19 -12.03 -18.37
CA GLU A 142 28.23 -12.96 -18.82
C GLU A 142 29.66 -12.48 -18.54
N VAL A 143 29.90 -11.16 -18.45
CA VAL A 143 31.24 -10.61 -18.12
C VAL A 143 31.62 -10.79 -16.64
N ARG A 144 30.69 -11.25 -15.79
CA ARG A 144 30.93 -11.50 -14.36
C ARG A 144 31.61 -12.84 -14.07
N ASP A 145 31.45 -13.83 -14.94
CA ASP A 145 31.93 -15.21 -14.75
C ASP A 145 33.26 -15.46 -15.49
#